data_AF-A0A947JJF8-F1
#
_entry.id   AF-A0A947JJF8-F1
#
_cell.length_a   1.000
_cell.length_b   1.000
_cell.length_c   1.000
_cell.angle_alpha   90.00
_cell.angle_beta   90.00
_cell.angle_gamma   90.00
#
_symmetry.space_group_name_H-M   'P 1'
#
loop_
_entity.id
_entity.type
_entity.pdbx_description
1 polymer ?
#
loop_
_entity_poly.entity_id
_entity_poly.type
_entity_poly.pdbx_seq_one_letter_code
_entity_poly.pdbx_strand_id
1 'polypeptide(L)'
;MKEKIKIFKKELFVVIGYILLSIYATFPVILKFNSAFYGTATDPLAWMWKFWWLKHSYAKGLDLSFCNILAYPFGVKMPVFYPIWGPIYRCLSILTGEVVAYNLQIMSGFFLSGIAMYMLVAYFTKNRPASFFAGVVLMLCPYHFARSWDHLGLSNMEWMIFYMLAL
;
A
#
# COMPACT_ATOMS: atom_id res chain seq x y z
N MET A 1 -32.99 11.68 -3.56
CA MET A 1 -32.38 10.67 -4.47
C MET A 1 -31.38 11.28 -5.46
N LYS A 2 -31.74 12.32 -6.23
CA LYS A 2 -30.82 12.97 -7.22
C LYS A 2 -29.53 13.54 -6.61
N GLU A 3 -29.57 14.11 -5.40
CA GLU A 3 -28.37 14.65 -4.75
C GLU A 3 -27.38 13.57 -4.31
N LYS A 4 -27.86 12.44 -3.75
CA LYS A 4 -27.01 11.30 -3.40
C LYS A 4 -26.26 10.76 -4.63
N ILE A 5 -26.93 10.71 -5.79
CA ILE A 5 -26.31 10.32 -7.06
C ILE A 5 -25.23 11.32 -7.49
N LYS A 6 -25.46 12.63 -7.33
CA LYS A 6 -24.47 13.66 -7.69
C LYS A 6 -23.25 13.60 -6.78
N ILE A 7 -23.43 13.34 -5.49
CA ILE A 7 -22.33 13.12 -4.54
C ILE A 7 -21.55 11.87 -4.95
N PHE A 8 -22.23 10.75 -5.18
CA PHE A 8 -21.60 9.50 -5.59
C PHE A 8 -20.75 9.67 -6.86
N LYS A 9 -21.26 10.36 -7.88
CA LYS A 9 -20.49 10.66 -9.11
C LYS A 9 -19.22 11.46 -8.84
N LYS A 10 -19.23 12.40 -7.89
CA LYS A 10 -18.06 13.19 -7.52
C LYS A 10 -17.02 12.35 -6.78
N GLU A 11 -17.44 11.54 -5.82
CA GLU A 11 -16.51 10.67 -5.09
C GLU A 11 -15.91 9.60 -6.03
N LEU A 12 -16.71 9.08 -6.98
CA LEU A 12 -16.21 8.16 -8.00
C LEU A 12 -15.13 8.81 -8.89
N PHE A 13 -15.32 10.07 -9.26
CA PHE A 13 -14.30 10.82 -10.01
C PHE A 13 -12.99 10.94 -9.23
N VAL A 14 -13.06 11.23 -7.93
CA VAL A 14 -11.89 11.30 -7.05
C VAL A 14 -11.16 9.96 -6.99
N VAL A 15 -11.90 8.86 -6.78
CA VAL A 15 -11.34 7.50 -6.74
C VAL A 15 -10.65 7.14 -8.06
N ILE A 16 -11.31 7.36 -9.20
CA ILE A 16 -10.73 7.09 -10.51
C ILE A 16 -9.47 7.95 -10.72
N GLY A 17 -9.54 9.24 -10.37
CA GLY A 17 -8.40 10.15 -10.46
C GLY A 17 -7.18 9.64 -9.68
N TYR A 18 -7.36 9.21 -8.43
CA TYR A 18 -6.26 8.66 -7.64
C TYR A 18 -5.77 7.31 -8.11
N ILE A 19 -6.63 6.45 -8.67
CA ILE A 19 -6.16 5.21 -9.31
C ILE A 19 -5.23 5.54 -10.48
N LEU A 20 -5.64 6.44 -11.37
CA LEU A 20 -4.83 6.86 -12.52
C LEU A 20 -3.51 7.50 -12.09
N LEU A 21 -3.54 8.35 -11.07
CA LEU A 21 -2.33 8.96 -10.51
C LEU A 21 -1.42 7.92 -9.83
N SER A 22 -1.98 6.83 -9.28
CA SER A 22 -1.19 5.77 -8.64
C SER A 22 -0.48 4.94 -9.70
N ILE A 23 -1.17 4.66 -10.81
CA ILE A 23 -0.57 4.03 -11.99
C ILE A 23 0.53 4.92 -12.56
N TYR A 24 0.30 6.24 -12.64
CA TYR A 24 1.32 7.20 -13.06
C TYR A 24 2.53 7.20 -12.13
N ALA A 25 2.32 7.29 -10.81
CA ALA A 25 3.40 7.31 -9.82
C ALA A 25 4.24 6.02 -9.81
N THR A 26 3.62 4.90 -10.19
CA THR A 26 4.26 3.58 -10.25
C THR A 26 4.70 3.18 -11.65
N PHE A 27 4.52 4.03 -12.65
CA PHE A 27 4.94 3.76 -14.02
C PHE A 27 6.47 3.58 -14.10
N PRO A 28 7.01 2.61 -14.86
CA PRO A 28 6.34 1.71 -15.80
C PRO A 28 5.94 0.33 -15.24
N VAL A 29 5.89 0.13 -13.92
CA VAL A 29 5.72 -1.19 -13.30
C VAL A 29 4.47 -1.94 -13.79
N ILE A 30 3.38 -1.22 -14.10
CA ILE A 30 2.15 -1.81 -14.62
C ILE A 30 2.35 -2.64 -15.91
N LEU A 31 3.37 -2.31 -16.72
CA LEU A 31 3.67 -3.02 -17.97
C LEU A 31 4.33 -4.38 -17.73
N LYS A 32 4.97 -4.58 -16.57
CA LYS A 32 5.70 -5.79 -16.18
C LYS A 32 5.33 -6.21 -14.76
N PHE A 33 4.04 -6.15 -14.44
CA PHE A 33 3.55 -6.19 -13.05
C PHE A 33 3.86 -7.48 -12.28
N ASN A 34 4.12 -8.59 -13.00
CA ASN A 34 4.44 -9.90 -12.45
C ASN A 34 5.94 -10.23 -12.45
N SER A 35 6.77 -9.42 -13.11
CA SER A 35 8.19 -9.71 -13.39
C SER A 35 9.14 -8.58 -13.03
N ALA A 36 8.61 -7.38 -12.78
CA ALA A 36 9.32 -6.23 -12.24
C ALA A 36 8.60 -5.73 -10.99
N PHE A 37 9.34 -5.13 -10.06
CA PHE A 37 8.79 -4.51 -8.87
C PHE A 37 9.15 -3.03 -8.77
N TYR A 38 8.36 -2.26 -8.03
CA TYR A 38 8.63 -0.84 -7.79
C TYR A 38 9.71 -0.65 -6.70
N GLY A 39 10.75 0.12 -7.02
CA GLY A 39 11.80 0.50 -6.06
C GLY A 39 13.17 -0.07 -6.38
N THR A 40 14.06 -0.01 -5.40
CA THR A 40 15.45 -0.48 -5.51
C THR A 40 15.60 -1.91 -5.02
N ALA A 41 16.62 -2.62 -5.52
CA ALA A 41 16.89 -4.02 -5.15
C ALA A 41 17.55 -4.16 -3.76
N THR A 42 16.90 -3.61 -2.74
CA THR A 42 17.36 -3.48 -1.35
C THR A 42 16.27 -3.97 -0.39
N ASP A 43 15.69 -3.11 0.45
CA ASP A 43 14.63 -3.46 1.40
C ASP A 43 13.36 -4.06 0.71
N PRO A 44 12.98 -3.67 -0.52
CA PRO A 44 11.91 -4.34 -1.27
C PRO A 44 12.09 -5.85 -1.44
N LEU A 45 13.33 -6.34 -1.61
CA LEU A 45 13.61 -7.77 -1.74
C LEU A 45 13.39 -8.51 -0.41
N ALA A 46 13.73 -7.88 0.71
CA ALA A 46 13.44 -8.44 2.04
C ALA A 46 11.92 -8.53 2.27
N TRP A 47 11.16 -7.54 1.78
CA TRP A 47 9.70 -7.57 1.78
C TRP A 47 9.11 -8.67 0.90
N MET A 48 9.62 -8.84 -0.32
CA MET A 48 9.21 -9.94 -1.20
C MET A 48 9.54 -11.31 -0.57
N TRP A 49 10.70 -11.46 0.06
CA TRP A 49 11.04 -12.66 0.82
C TRP A 49 10.05 -12.89 1.97
N LYS A 50 9.66 -11.84 2.70
CA LYS A 50 8.66 -11.94 3.76
C LYS A 50 7.30 -12.37 3.24
N PHE A 51 6.88 -11.89 2.07
CA PHE A 51 5.64 -12.28 1.41
C PHE A 51 5.68 -13.76 1.04
N TRP A 52 6.80 -14.20 0.48
CA TRP A 52 7.07 -15.61 0.25
C TRP A 52 7.00 -16.43 1.54
N TRP A 53 7.64 -15.97 2.63
CA TRP A 53 7.62 -16.69 3.91
C TRP A 53 6.21 -16.81 4.48
N LEU A 54 5.40 -15.75 4.43
CA LEU A 54 3.99 -15.78 4.87
C LEU A 54 3.16 -16.82 4.11
N LYS A 55 3.39 -16.93 2.80
CA LYS A 55 2.75 -17.94 1.95
C LYS A 55 3.29 -19.34 2.23
N HIS A 56 4.61 -19.49 2.31
CA HIS A 56 5.29 -20.77 2.50
C HIS A 56 4.95 -21.40 3.84
N SER A 57 5.08 -20.64 4.93
CA SER A 57 4.73 -21.09 6.28
C SER A 57 3.27 -21.51 6.36
N TYR A 58 2.36 -20.73 5.79
CA TYR A 58 0.94 -21.08 5.72
C TYR A 58 0.69 -22.38 4.95
N ALA A 59 1.27 -22.53 3.76
CA ALA A 59 1.11 -23.73 2.95
C ALA A 59 1.70 -25.00 3.60
N LYS A 60 2.65 -24.84 4.52
CA LYS A 60 3.33 -25.93 5.22
C LYS A 60 2.90 -26.12 6.68
N GLY A 61 1.94 -25.31 7.17
CA GLY A 61 1.51 -25.35 8.58
C GLY A 61 2.61 -24.99 9.57
N LEU A 62 3.60 -24.19 9.16
CA LEU A 62 4.69 -23.74 10.02
C LEU A 62 4.27 -22.55 10.89
N ASP A 63 4.97 -22.37 12.00
CA ASP A 63 4.80 -21.19 12.85
C ASP A 63 5.18 -19.91 12.09
N LEU A 64 4.23 -18.98 11.98
CA LEU A 64 4.44 -17.67 11.36
C LEU A 64 5.36 -16.76 12.19
N SER A 65 5.40 -16.98 13.50
CA SER A 65 6.15 -16.18 14.46
C SER A 65 7.61 -16.61 14.61
N PHE A 66 8.02 -17.69 13.95
CA PHE A 66 9.38 -18.21 13.99
C PHE A 66 9.84 -18.68 12.61
N CYS A 67 10.99 -18.18 12.17
CA CYS A 67 11.62 -18.56 10.91
C CYS A 67 12.85 -19.41 11.20
N ASN A 68 12.81 -20.68 10.78
CA ASN A 68 13.88 -21.65 11.01
C ASN A 68 14.98 -21.63 9.93
N ILE A 69 14.75 -20.98 8.79
CA ILE A 69 15.72 -20.92 7.68
C ILE A 69 16.66 -19.73 7.78
N LEU A 70 16.29 -18.67 8.50
CA LEU A 70 17.17 -17.54 8.78
C LEU A 70 18.01 -17.81 10.02
N ALA A 71 19.26 -17.36 10.02
CA ALA A 71 20.20 -17.56 11.13
C ALA A 71 20.31 -19.04 11.58
N TYR A 72 20.32 -19.98 10.62
CA TYR A 72 20.50 -21.40 10.91
C TYR A 72 21.82 -21.65 11.67
N PRO A 73 21.85 -22.51 12.71
CA PRO A 73 20.79 -23.40 13.18
C PRO A 73 19.81 -22.80 14.21
N PHE A 74 19.95 -21.53 14.58
CA PHE A 74 19.22 -20.94 15.70
C PHE A 74 17.82 -20.45 15.34
N GLY A 75 17.61 -19.98 14.11
CA GLY A 75 16.35 -19.38 13.70
C GLY A 75 16.18 -17.93 14.15
N VAL A 76 15.09 -17.30 13.73
CA VAL A 76 14.75 -15.91 14.05
C VAL A 76 13.27 -15.79 14.42
N LYS A 77 12.97 -15.09 15.51
CA LYS A 77 11.59 -14.71 15.86
C LYS A 77 11.10 -13.61 14.91
N MET A 78 9.92 -13.81 14.34
CA MET A 78 9.26 -12.93 13.39
C MET A 78 8.06 -12.26 14.07
N PRO A 79 8.22 -11.08 14.70
CA PRO A 79 7.09 -10.40 15.31
C PRO A 79 6.11 -9.92 14.23
N VAL A 80 4.83 -9.79 14.62
CA VAL A 80 3.79 -9.26 13.76
C VAL A 80 3.96 -7.75 13.63
N PHE A 81 4.68 -7.32 12.59
CA PHE A 81 4.91 -5.89 12.34
C PHE A 81 3.71 -5.17 11.71
N TYR A 82 2.82 -5.89 11.01
CA TYR A 82 1.74 -5.31 10.22
C TYR A 82 0.45 -6.13 10.38
N PRO A 83 -0.37 -5.86 11.41
CA PRO A 83 -1.50 -6.72 11.77
C PRO A 83 -2.62 -6.71 10.73
N ILE A 84 -2.86 -5.57 10.08
CA ILE A 84 -3.89 -5.44 9.03
C ILE A 84 -3.35 -5.95 7.69
N TRP A 85 -2.19 -5.43 7.33
CA TRP A 85 -1.57 -5.66 6.03
C TRP A 85 -0.98 -7.07 5.88
N GLY A 86 -0.46 -7.69 6.95
CA GLY A 86 0.15 -9.03 6.90
C GLY A 86 -0.79 -10.14 6.38
N PRO A 87 -2.00 -10.29 6.92
CA PRO A 87 -2.98 -11.24 6.38
C PRO A 87 -3.36 -10.95 4.93
N ILE A 88 -3.47 -9.68 4.53
CA ILE A 88 -3.78 -9.26 3.16
C ILE A 88 -2.64 -9.68 2.22
N TYR A 89 -1.37 -9.43 2.60
CA TYR A 89 -0.20 -9.82 1.82
C TYR A 89 -0.12 -11.32 1.63
N ARG A 90 -0.41 -12.09 2.68
CA ARG A 90 -0.47 -13.56 2.60
C ARG A 90 -1.52 -13.99 1.58
N CYS A 91 -2.74 -13.47 1.68
CA CYS A 91 -3.82 -13.80 0.74
C CYS A 91 -3.47 -13.43 -0.70
N LEU A 92 -2.98 -12.20 -0.93
CA LEU A 92 -2.55 -11.76 -2.26
C LEU A 92 -1.40 -12.62 -2.80
N SER A 93 -0.39 -12.92 -1.99
CA SER A 93 0.76 -13.73 -2.41
C SER A 93 0.37 -15.17 -2.78
N ILE A 94 -0.65 -15.73 -2.12
CA ILE A 94 -1.22 -17.04 -2.47
C ILE A 94 -1.95 -16.96 -3.82
N LEU A 95 -2.72 -15.90 -4.07
CA LEU A 95 -3.57 -15.76 -5.26
C LEU A 95 -2.80 -15.32 -6.51
N THR A 96 -1.81 -14.44 -6.36
CA THR A 96 -1.17 -13.74 -7.48
C THR A 96 0.34 -13.90 -7.54
N GLY A 97 0.96 -14.41 -6.48
CA GLY A 97 2.41 -14.37 -6.30
C GLY A 97 2.90 -13.09 -5.61
N GLU A 98 4.14 -13.14 -5.16
CA GLU A 98 4.75 -12.19 -4.23
C GLU A 98 5.07 -10.85 -4.90
N VAL A 99 5.53 -10.88 -6.16
CA VAL A 99 5.83 -9.68 -6.96
C VAL A 99 4.57 -8.84 -7.17
N VAL A 100 3.49 -9.50 -7.59
CA VAL A 100 2.19 -8.84 -7.83
C VAL A 100 1.64 -8.28 -6.52
N ALA A 101 1.69 -9.06 -5.44
CA ALA A 101 1.23 -8.62 -4.12
C ALA A 101 2.01 -7.39 -3.63
N TYR A 102 3.33 -7.36 -3.82
CA TYR A 102 4.18 -6.23 -3.44
C TYR A 102 3.84 -4.96 -4.25
N ASN A 103 3.70 -5.09 -5.58
CA ASN A 103 3.37 -3.96 -6.43
C ASN A 103 1.97 -3.40 -6.13
N LEU A 104 0.98 -4.28 -5.89
CA LEU A 104 -0.35 -3.86 -5.44
C LEU A 104 -0.26 -3.06 -4.15
N GLN A 105 0.64 -3.46 -3.24
CA GLN A 105 0.79 -2.77 -1.98
C GLN A 105 1.36 -1.37 -2.13
N ILE A 106 2.41 -1.22 -2.96
CA ILE A 106 2.97 0.10 -3.25
C ILE A 106 1.90 0.99 -3.91
N MET A 107 1.18 0.46 -4.90
CA MET A 107 0.09 1.19 -5.55
C MET A 107 -1.00 1.59 -4.57
N SER A 108 -1.37 0.70 -3.63
CA SER A 108 -2.36 1.02 -2.61
C SER A 108 -1.86 2.08 -1.64
N GLY A 109 -0.57 2.12 -1.30
CA GLY A 109 -0.01 3.18 -0.45
C GLY A 109 -0.17 4.56 -1.08
N PHE A 110 0.13 4.69 -2.38
CA PHE A 110 -0.14 5.92 -3.15
C PHE A 110 -1.63 6.27 -3.19
N PHE A 111 -2.47 5.31 -3.58
CA PHE A 111 -3.91 5.51 -3.71
C PHE A 111 -4.57 5.90 -2.37
N LEU A 112 -4.33 5.12 -1.32
CA LEU A 112 -4.94 5.31 -0.01
C LEU A 112 -4.43 6.56 0.68
N SER A 113 -3.16 6.95 0.50
CA SER A 113 -2.64 8.20 1.05
C SER A 113 -3.36 9.41 0.44
N GLY A 114 -3.59 9.40 -0.88
CA GLY A 114 -4.38 10.42 -1.57
C GLY A 114 -5.83 10.47 -1.06
N ILE A 115 -6.47 9.31 -0.93
CA ILE A 115 -7.84 9.20 -0.37
C ILE A 115 -7.91 9.72 1.07
N ALA A 116 -6.97 9.32 1.92
CA ALA A 116 -6.95 9.73 3.32
C ALA A 116 -6.85 11.25 3.47
N MET A 117 -5.94 11.87 2.71
CA MET A 117 -5.78 13.33 2.72
C MET A 117 -6.98 14.06 2.12
N TYR A 118 -7.54 13.52 1.04
CA TYR A 118 -8.81 14.04 0.49
C TYR A 118 -9.91 14.06 1.56
N MET A 119 -10.09 12.94 2.27
CA MET A 119 -11.12 12.84 3.32
C MET A 119 -10.84 13.82 4.46
N LEU A 120 -9.59 13.95 4.89
CA LEU A 120 -9.19 14.86 5.95
C LEU A 120 -9.46 16.33 5.59
N VAL A 121 -9.04 16.77 4.41
CA VAL A 121 -9.27 18.17 3.99
C VAL A 121 -10.74 18.42 3.70
N ALA A 122 -11.47 17.43 3.17
CA ALA A 122 -12.91 17.54 2.94
C ALA A 122 -13.67 17.65 4.27
N TYR A 123 -13.18 16.98 5.32
CA TYR A 123 -13.75 17.08 6.66
C TYR A 123 -13.67 18.51 7.22
N PHE A 124 -12.52 19.18 7.12
CA PHE A 124 -12.34 20.53 7.65
C PHE A 124 -12.89 21.64 6.75
N THR A 125 -12.62 21.58 5.45
CA THR A 125 -12.88 22.71 4.53
C THR A 125 -14.25 22.64 3.86
N LYS A 126 -14.87 21.45 3.81
CA LYS A 126 -16.05 21.14 2.98
C LYS A 126 -15.86 21.48 1.48
N ASN A 127 -14.64 21.71 1.03
CA ASN A 127 -14.30 22.12 -0.33
C ASN A 127 -13.65 20.95 -1.09
N ARG A 128 -14.45 20.29 -1.94
CA ARG A 128 -14.01 19.10 -2.69
C ARG A 128 -12.84 19.35 -3.65
N PRO A 129 -12.83 20.40 -4.50
CA PRO A 129 -11.67 20.70 -5.33
C PRO A 129 -10.36 20.90 -4.54
N ALA A 130 -10.42 21.67 -3.45
CA ALA A 130 -9.25 21.89 -2.59
C ALA A 130 -8.79 20.59 -1.93
N SER A 131 -9.73 19.75 -1.50
CA SER A 131 -9.45 18.44 -0.91
C SER A 131 -8.81 17.49 -1.92
N PHE A 132 -9.32 17.48 -3.15
CA PHE A 132 -8.76 16.66 -4.23
C PHE A 132 -7.32 17.05 -4.49
N PHE A 133 -7.07 18.35 -4.65
CA PHE A 133 -5.73 18.90 -4.83
C PHE A 133 -4.80 18.54 -3.67
N ALA A 134 -5.24 18.67 -2.42
CA ALA A 134 -4.45 18.28 -1.26
C ALA A 134 -4.06 16.79 -1.27
N GLY A 135 -4.98 15.91 -1.65
CA GLY A 135 -4.67 14.49 -1.81
C GLY A 135 -3.67 14.21 -2.93
N VAL A 136 -3.75 14.92 -4.07
CA VAL A 136 -2.74 14.84 -5.14
C VAL A 136 -1.37 15.29 -4.63
N VAL A 137 -1.31 16.42 -3.92
CA VAL A 137 -0.06 16.97 -3.39
C VAL A 137 0.61 15.98 -2.45
N LEU A 138 -0.12 15.39 -1.51
CA LEU A 138 0.46 14.42 -0.59
C LEU A 138 0.92 13.16 -1.34
N MET A 139 0.04 12.59 -2.16
CA MET A 139 0.30 11.36 -2.90
C MET A 139 1.53 11.46 -3.80
N LEU A 140 1.74 12.62 -4.43
CA LEU A 140 2.84 12.84 -5.36
C LEU A 140 3.97 13.66 -4.73
N CYS A 141 4.00 13.82 -3.40
CA CYS A 141 5.07 14.58 -2.77
C CYS A 141 6.41 13.84 -2.90
N PRO A 142 7.55 14.56 -2.99
CA PRO A 142 8.86 13.93 -3.13
C PRO A 142 9.19 12.92 -2.02
N TYR A 143 8.68 13.16 -0.80
CA TYR A 143 8.83 12.23 0.31
C TYR A 143 8.16 10.87 0.02
N HIS A 144 6.94 10.87 -0.54
CA HIS A 144 6.23 9.63 -0.85
C HIS A 144 7.03 8.79 -1.85
N PHE A 145 7.51 9.40 -2.92
CA PHE A 145 8.39 8.74 -3.89
C PHE A 145 9.66 8.20 -3.25
N ALA A 146 10.40 9.05 -2.54
CA ALA A 146 11.67 8.70 -1.92
C ALA A 146 11.55 7.51 -0.96
N ARG A 147 10.45 7.44 -0.21
CA ARG A 147 10.21 6.33 0.74
C ARG A 147 9.64 5.10 0.06
N SER A 148 8.77 5.25 -0.93
CA SER A 148 8.21 4.13 -1.70
C SER A 148 9.24 3.34 -2.49
N TRP A 149 10.42 3.92 -2.79
CA TRP A 149 11.48 3.18 -3.46
C TRP A 149 12.16 2.13 -2.60
N ASP A 150 12.14 2.27 -1.28
CA ASP A 150 12.90 1.36 -0.40
C ASP A 150 12.01 0.84 0.75
N HIS A 151 11.25 1.71 1.39
CA HIS A 151 10.56 1.37 2.65
C HIS A 151 9.05 1.24 2.46
N LEU A 152 8.60 0.00 2.25
CA LEU A 152 7.17 -0.32 2.14
C LEU A 152 6.36 0.22 3.32
N GLY A 153 6.88 0.14 4.55
CA GLY A 153 6.17 0.66 5.73
C GLY A 153 5.92 2.18 5.67
N LEU A 154 6.90 2.94 5.19
CA LEU A 154 6.85 4.40 5.15
C LEU A 154 6.08 4.94 3.94
N SER A 155 5.85 4.12 2.91
CA SER A 155 4.97 4.45 1.80
C SER A 155 3.49 4.39 2.17
N ASN A 156 3.14 3.73 3.27
CA ASN A 156 1.77 3.63 3.77
C ASN A 156 1.41 4.83 4.68
N MET A 157 1.47 6.05 4.14
CA MET A 157 1.19 7.28 4.90
C MET A 157 -0.28 7.42 5.32
N GLU A 158 -1.18 6.65 4.70
CA GLU A 158 -2.61 6.70 4.95
C GLU A 158 -2.98 6.46 6.41
N TRP A 159 -2.25 5.59 7.12
CA TRP A 159 -2.57 5.23 8.51
C TRP A 159 -2.51 6.42 9.44
N MET A 160 -1.48 7.26 9.32
CA MET A 160 -1.34 8.46 10.14
C MET A 160 -2.49 9.44 9.89
N ILE A 161 -2.95 9.52 8.64
CA ILE A 161 -3.97 10.48 8.22
C ILE A 161 -5.37 9.99 8.60
N PHE A 162 -5.65 8.70 8.41
CA PHE A 162 -6.88 8.09 8.91
C PHE A 162 -6.96 8.16 10.42
N TYR A 163 -5.84 8.00 11.14
CA TYR A 163 -5.80 8.23 12.57
C TYR A 163 -6.17 9.67 12.92
N MET A 164 -5.56 10.68 12.28
CA MET A 164 -5.92 12.09 12.50
C MET A 164 -7.39 12.40 12.17
N LEU A 165 -7.95 11.75 11.15
CA LEU A 165 -9.35 11.92 10.76
C LEU A 165 -10.33 11.30 11.77
N ALA A 166 -9.90 10.28 12.51
CA ALA A 166 -10.73 9.57 13.47
C ALA A 166 -10.76 10.22 14.86
N LEU A 167 -9.88 11.19 15.13
CA LEU A 167 -9.86 12.01 16.34
C LEU A 167 -10.90 13.14 16.27
#